data_AF-A0A1V4MKS0-F1
#
_entry.id   AF-A0A1V4MKS0-F1
#
_cell.length_a   1.000
_cell.length_b   1.000
_cell.length_c   1.000
_cell.angle_alpha   90.00
_cell.angle_beta   90.00
_cell.angle_gamma   90.00
#
_symmetry.space_group_name_H-M   'P 1'
#
loop_
_entity.id
_entity.type
_entity.pdbx_description
1 polymer ?
#
loop_
_entity_poly.entity_id
_entity_poly.type
_entity_poly.pdbx_seq_one_letter_code
_entity_poly.pdbx_strand_id
1 'polypeptide(L)'
;MMEDISILVGGKAGDGIRIAAIMVARLFSRYGYRGFVYDDYPSLIRGGHNFSLIRVSRQKVQANKIGVDLIVALDKQTVEKHASELNDGGVILFDSSKGEIETEGVGVPFIEIVKEMEGMSIMRNSAALGAIAKVAEIDWKIVEEVFYKFLPKKIDLNLKIARKAYDMAIAGNLKVENLNQEMMPVISGNEAIGLGAVKAGMAVYYAYPMTPSTGILHFLAANRDRFNILVVHPENEIAVMLMALGSAYSGAKTMVGTAGGGFGLMVEGLSLSAQSEIPITIVVGQRAAPSTGVPTYSLQSDLHFVLNAGHGEFPRFLVAPGDAEEAYYYSGVAMNVAWRCQVPSIVLSDKNLSEGSYSFDSSRYTVEEAQPILWDGQGDYLRYKDSENGVSPLAFPGNESATIKVTSYEHDQYGITTEESEKVAFMQQKRMQKTKAVKKEIENIEAVKAYGKDSDTVIFTWGSTKGACVEAADALGLKVLQPIIMEPFPDLSSYIKDAGRIVTVETNATGQLARLLENNGIRVDHKVLKYNARPFFTDELIQRLRKEVL
;
A
#
# COMPACT_ATOMS: atom_id res chain seq x y z
N MET A 1 18.78 -21.19 16.08
CA MET A 1 18.99 -20.40 14.85
C MET A 1 17.82 -19.43 14.72
N MET A 2 18.07 -18.20 14.28
CA MET A 2 17.02 -17.18 14.24
C MET A 2 16.02 -17.49 13.11
N GLU A 3 14.73 -17.51 13.42
CA GLU A 3 13.65 -17.70 12.43
C GLU A 3 13.49 -16.45 11.54
N ASP A 4 13.69 -15.28 12.13
CA ASP A 4 13.66 -13.97 11.50
C ASP A 4 14.74 -13.06 12.07
N ILE A 5 15.07 -11.99 11.33
CA ILE A 5 16.09 -11.00 11.68
C ILE A 5 15.53 -9.61 11.41
N SER A 6 15.64 -8.75 12.41
CA SER A 6 15.26 -7.35 12.38
C SER A 6 16.51 -6.47 12.29
N ILE A 7 16.57 -5.62 11.27
CA ILE A 7 17.69 -4.73 10.98
C ILE A 7 17.17 -3.29 10.95
N LEU A 8 17.75 -2.41 11.75
CA LEU A 8 17.50 -0.98 11.68
C LEU A 8 18.64 -0.31 10.92
N VAL A 9 18.33 0.54 9.95
CA VAL A 9 19.30 1.48 9.35
C VAL A 9 18.85 2.88 9.69
N GLY A 10 19.71 3.65 10.38
CA GLY A 10 19.38 5.00 10.83
C GLY A 10 20.45 6.03 10.44
N GLY A 11 20.03 7.28 10.27
CA GLY A 11 20.91 8.41 10.03
C GLY A 11 20.16 9.69 9.73
N LYS A 12 20.85 10.66 9.12
CA LYS A 12 20.27 11.99 8.87
C LYS A 12 19.39 11.97 7.62
N ALA A 13 18.37 12.82 7.59
CA ALA A 13 17.61 13.09 6.37
C ALA A 13 18.56 13.55 5.25
N GLY A 14 18.58 12.80 4.14
CA GLY A 14 19.48 13.01 3.00
C GLY A 14 20.58 11.94 2.86
N ASP A 15 20.81 11.10 3.87
CA ASP A 15 21.83 10.05 3.83
C ASP A 15 21.42 8.82 2.99
N GLY A 16 20.22 8.81 2.42
CA GLY A 16 19.75 7.70 1.57
C GLY A 16 19.31 6.45 2.32
N ILE A 17 18.87 6.60 3.58
CA ILE A 17 18.46 5.51 4.48
C ILE A 17 17.50 4.51 3.82
N ARG A 18 16.43 5.01 3.19
CA ARG A 18 15.45 4.16 2.50
C ARG A 18 16.07 3.32 1.37
N ILE A 19 16.99 3.90 0.60
CA ILE A 19 17.68 3.18 -0.49
C ILE A 19 18.58 2.09 0.10
N ALA A 20 19.31 2.41 1.18
CA ALA A 20 20.14 1.43 1.89
C ALA A 20 19.27 0.26 2.39
N ALA A 21 18.13 0.54 3.02
CA ALA A 21 17.20 -0.46 3.52
C ALA A 21 16.65 -1.39 2.42
N ILE A 22 16.25 -0.82 1.27
CA ILE A 22 15.79 -1.61 0.11
C ILE A 22 16.92 -2.49 -0.43
N MET A 23 18.16 -1.98 -0.47
CA MET A 23 19.31 -2.77 -0.91
C MET A 23 19.63 -3.91 0.06
N VAL A 24 19.50 -3.68 1.37
CA VAL A 24 19.58 -4.74 2.38
C VAL A 24 18.49 -5.79 2.14
N ALA A 25 17.22 -5.40 2.00
CA ALA A 25 16.13 -6.33 1.71
C ALA A 25 16.38 -7.15 0.43
N ARG A 26 16.94 -6.53 -0.62
CA ARG A 26 17.33 -7.21 -1.87
C ARG A 26 18.50 -8.18 -1.68
N LEU A 27 19.47 -7.85 -0.83
CA LEU A 27 20.57 -8.74 -0.45
C LEU A 27 20.03 -10.00 0.22
N PHE A 28 19.15 -9.85 1.22
CA PHE A 28 18.54 -10.98 1.90
C PHE A 28 17.59 -11.78 0.98
N SER A 29 16.86 -11.13 0.07
CA SER A 29 16.05 -11.82 -0.94
C SER A 29 16.90 -12.68 -1.88
N ARG A 30 18.10 -12.20 -2.28
CA ARG A 30 19.06 -13.02 -3.04
C ARG A 30 19.57 -14.22 -2.25
N TYR A 31 19.59 -14.13 -0.94
CA TYR A 31 19.97 -15.22 -0.02
C TYR A 31 18.77 -16.12 0.35
N GLY A 32 17.62 -15.92 -0.30
CA GLY A 32 16.42 -16.75 -0.19
C GLY A 32 15.41 -16.32 0.88
N TYR A 33 15.64 -15.21 1.59
CA TYR A 33 14.73 -14.71 2.62
C TYR A 33 13.54 -13.94 2.03
N ARG A 34 12.52 -13.71 2.86
CA ARG A 34 11.37 -12.86 2.59
C ARG A 34 11.40 -11.67 3.54
N GLY A 35 11.34 -10.47 2.98
CA GLY A 35 11.51 -9.23 3.72
C GLY A 35 10.30 -8.31 3.68
N PHE A 36 10.14 -7.56 4.76
CA PHE A 36 9.29 -6.39 4.87
C PHE A 36 10.14 -5.19 5.35
N VAL A 37 9.97 -4.03 4.70
CA VAL A 37 10.65 -2.78 5.05
C VAL A 37 9.63 -1.73 5.43
N TYR A 38 9.80 -1.16 6.62
CA TYR A 38 9.07 0.00 7.13
C TYR A 38 10.00 1.21 7.19
N ASP A 39 9.52 2.36 6.72
CA ASP A 39 10.24 3.63 6.77
C ASP A 39 9.62 4.59 7.80
N ASP A 40 10.45 5.18 8.64
CA ASP A 40 10.09 6.20 9.63
C ASP A 40 10.91 7.48 9.40
N TYR A 41 10.21 8.55 9.06
CA TYR A 41 10.84 9.84 8.81
C TYR A 41 9.91 11.00 9.17
N PRO A 42 10.45 12.10 9.72
CA PRO A 42 9.69 13.32 9.93
C PRO A 42 9.40 14.02 8.60
N SER A 43 8.43 14.92 8.59
CA SER A 43 8.12 15.79 7.44
C SER A 43 9.16 16.92 7.30
N LEU A 44 10.45 16.55 7.15
CA LEU A 44 11.58 17.45 6.98
C LEU A 44 12.40 17.05 5.75
N ILE A 45 12.79 18.04 4.93
CA ILE A 45 13.59 17.80 3.71
C ILE A 45 15.07 17.58 4.05
N ARG A 46 15.58 18.28 5.07
CA ARG A 46 16.97 18.16 5.57
C ARG A 46 16.97 18.27 7.08
N GLY A 47 17.88 17.52 7.71
CA GLY A 47 17.96 17.44 9.17
C GLY A 47 16.89 16.53 9.77
N GLY A 48 17.06 16.22 11.05
CA GLY A 48 16.27 15.20 11.72
C GLY A 48 16.80 13.79 11.51
N HIS A 49 16.20 12.86 12.25
CA HIS A 49 16.54 11.45 12.27
C HIS A 49 15.57 10.67 11.39
N ASN A 50 16.11 9.90 10.46
CA ASN A 50 15.35 8.97 9.64
C ASN A 50 15.85 7.56 9.92
N PHE A 51 14.95 6.61 9.98
CA PHE A 51 15.33 5.20 10.04
C PHE A 51 14.39 4.33 9.19
N SER A 52 14.92 3.18 8.80
CA SER A 52 14.14 2.13 8.17
C SER A 52 14.34 0.85 8.98
N LEU A 53 13.24 0.12 9.22
CA LEU A 53 13.24 -1.20 9.81
C LEU A 53 13.06 -2.23 8.71
N ILE A 54 13.99 -3.15 8.60
CA ILE A 54 13.96 -4.28 7.68
C ILE A 54 13.76 -5.53 8.54
N ARG A 55 12.69 -6.28 8.30
CA ARG A 55 12.53 -7.61 8.90
C ARG A 55 12.57 -8.65 7.80
N VAL A 56 13.47 -9.61 7.92
CA VAL A 56 13.63 -10.71 6.98
C VAL A 56 13.42 -12.04 7.69
N SER A 57 12.74 -12.98 7.03
CA SER A 57 12.41 -14.28 7.60
C SER A 57 12.49 -15.39 6.55
N ARG A 58 12.58 -16.63 7.01
CA ARG A 58 12.47 -17.82 6.14
C ARG A 58 11.09 -17.93 5.50
N GLN A 59 10.07 -17.31 6.11
CA GLN A 59 8.68 -17.23 5.63
C GLN A 59 8.29 -15.77 5.38
N LYS A 60 7.18 -15.54 4.66
CA LYS A 60 6.69 -14.17 4.43
C LYS A 60 6.33 -13.50 5.75
N VAL A 61 6.79 -12.26 5.92
CA VAL A 61 6.47 -11.38 7.05
C VAL A 61 5.91 -10.07 6.51
N GLN A 62 4.99 -9.45 7.25
CA GLN A 62 4.26 -8.26 6.81
C GLN A 62 4.14 -7.19 7.90
N ALA A 63 4.82 -7.39 9.02
CA ALA A 63 4.92 -6.43 10.12
C ALA A 63 6.30 -6.50 10.77
N ASN A 64 6.71 -5.41 11.43
CA ASN A 64 7.94 -5.38 12.21
C ASN A 64 7.70 -5.81 13.68
N LYS A 65 8.81 -5.95 14.41
CA LYS A 65 8.89 -6.14 15.86
C LYS A 65 9.56 -4.89 16.48
N ILE A 66 9.39 -4.67 17.78
CA ILE A 66 10.11 -3.62 18.51
C ILE A 66 11.61 -3.94 18.56
N GLY A 67 11.95 -5.17 18.94
CA GLY A 67 13.35 -5.60 19.07
C GLY A 67 14.07 -5.74 17.73
N VAL A 68 15.33 -5.30 17.69
CA VAL A 68 16.22 -5.37 16.52
C VAL A 68 17.49 -6.16 16.80
N ASP A 69 17.95 -6.93 15.82
CA ASP A 69 19.14 -7.79 15.95
C ASP A 69 20.39 -7.10 15.39
N LEU A 70 20.22 -6.17 14.44
CA LEU A 70 21.29 -5.35 13.88
C LEU A 70 20.87 -3.88 13.81
N ILE A 71 21.65 -2.99 14.42
CA ILE A 71 21.51 -1.54 14.22
C ILE A 71 22.67 -1.06 13.35
N VAL A 72 22.35 -0.42 12.23
CA VAL A 72 23.31 0.24 11.34
C VAL A 72 23.23 1.74 11.57
N ALA A 73 24.15 2.27 12.37
CA ALA A 73 24.18 3.66 12.79
C ALA A 73 25.09 4.50 11.89
N LEU A 74 24.46 5.32 11.04
CA LEU A 74 25.15 6.33 10.23
C LEU A 74 25.30 7.67 10.99
N ASP A 75 24.75 7.81 12.18
CA ASP A 75 25.06 8.94 13.06
C ASP A 75 24.89 8.56 14.53
N LYS A 76 25.38 9.46 15.40
CA LYS A 76 25.28 9.30 16.84
C LYS A 76 23.82 9.23 17.31
N GLN A 77 22.94 10.00 16.66
CA GLN A 77 21.52 10.05 17.02
C GLN A 77 20.81 8.70 16.84
N THR A 78 21.25 7.90 15.86
CA THR A 78 20.75 6.53 15.68
C THR A 78 21.02 5.67 16.91
N VAL A 79 22.25 5.71 17.44
CA VAL A 79 22.60 4.95 18.66
C VAL A 79 21.82 5.47 19.86
N GLU A 80 21.80 6.79 20.06
CA GLU A 80 21.11 7.43 21.19
C GLU A 80 19.62 7.09 21.27
N LYS A 81 18.97 6.87 20.13
CA LYS A 81 17.53 6.56 20.06
C LYS A 81 17.21 5.08 20.09
N HIS A 82 18.04 4.25 19.46
CA HIS A 82 17.67 2.87 19.14
C HIS A 82 18.51 1.82 19.87
N ALA A 83 19.60 2.19 20.57
CA ALA A 83 20.43 1.20 21.27
C ALA A 83 19.63 0.37 22.29
N SER A 84 18.59 0.94 22.91
CA SER A 84 17.71 0.23 23.84
C SER A 84 16.75 -0.77 23.18
N GLU A 85 16.61 -0.72 21.85
CA GLU A 85 15.80 -1.64 21.06
C GLU A 85 16.59 -2.87 20.62
N LEU A 86 17.91 -2.91 20.88
CA LEU A 86 18.78 -4.01 20.50
C LEU A 86 18.47 -5.26 21.36
N ASN A 87 18.21 -6.38 20.70
CA ASN A 87 18.01 -7.66 21.35
C ASN A 87 19.30 -8.18 22.01
N ASP A 88 19.15 -9.09 22.98
CA ASP A 88 20.28 -9.79 23.59
C ASP A 88 21.11 -10.51 22.51
N GLY A 89 22.41 -10.21 22.45
CA GLY A 89 23.31 -10.76 21.43
C GLY A 89 23.25 -10.06 20.07
N GLY A 90 22.44 -9.02 19.93
CA GLY A 90 22.42 -8.14 18.76
C GLY A 90 23.71 -7.34 18.59
N VAL A 91 23.87 -6.73 17.42
CA VAL A 91 25.09 -6.00 17.04
C VAL A 91 24.77 -4.57 16.61
N ILE A 92 25.56 -3.61 17.06
CA ILE A 92 25.60 -2.26 16.50
C ILE A 92 26.75 -2.19 15.50
N LEU A 93 26.43 -1.98 14.22
CA LEU A 93 27.36 -1.64 13.17
C LEU A 93 27.32 -0.12 12.98
N PHE A 94 28.43 0.58 13.19
CA PHE A 94 28.44 2.04 13.18
C PHE A 94 29.58 2.61 12.34
N ASP A 95 29.39 3.84 11.87
CA ASP A 95 30.48 4.58 11.24
C ASP A 95 31.47 5.09 12.29
N SER A 96 32.65 4.47 12.34
CA SER A 96 33.71 4.83 13.31
C SER A 96 34.52 6.06 12.89
N SER A 97 34.22 6.66 11.74
CA SER A 97 34.98 7.79 11.22
C SER A 97 35.02 8.94 12.21
N LYS A 98 36.21 9.54 12.38
CA LYS A 98 36.47 10.68 13.29
C LYS A 98 36.06 10.50 14.77
N GLY A 99 35.66 9.31 15.21
CA GLY A 99 35.19 9.09 16.59
C GLY A 99 33.89 9.81 16.94
N GLU A 100 33.04 10.16 15.96
CA GLU A 100 31.76 10.85 16.25
C GLU A 100 30.74 9.95 16.97
N ILE A 101 30.88 8.63 16.82
CA ILE A 101 30.04 7.61 17.46
C ILE A 101 30.93 6.78 18.39
N GLU A 102 30.65 6.84 19.69
CA GLU A 102 31.32 6.05 20.72
C GLU A 102 30.32 5.05 21.30
N THR A 103 30.41 3.78 20.88
CA THR A 103 29.51 2.71 21.33
C THR A 103 30.20 1.35 21.20
N GLU A 104 29.69 0.34 21.91
CA GLU A 104 30.15 -1.04 21.74
C GLU A 104 29.54 -1.64 20.47
N GLY A 105 30.36 -2.28 19.64
CA GLY A 105 29.91 -2.87 18.39
C GLY A 105 31.01 -2.96 17.33
N VAL A 106 30.60 -3.10 16.08
CA VAL A 106 31.47 -3.17 14.91
C VAL A 106 31.62 -1.77 14.32
N GLY A 107 32.77 -1.14 14.52
CA GLY A 107 33.09 0.16 13.94
C GLY A 107 33.77 0.00 12.57
N VAL A 108 33.21 0.63 11.53
CA VAL A 108 33.82 0.69 10.19
C VAL A 108 33.79 2.13 9.70
N PRO A 109 34.91 2.72 9.22
CA PRO A 109 34.97 4.14 8.92
C PRO A 109 34.38 4.44 7.52
N PHE A 110 33.06 4.33 7.38
CA PHE A 110 32.36 4.40 6.09
C PHE A 110 32.66 5.69 5.33
N ILE A 111 32.57 6.85 5.98
CA ILE A 111 32.79 8.13 5.30
C ILE A 111 34.27 8.35 4.95
N GLU A 112 35.22 7.81 5.72
CA GLU A 112 36.65 7.87 5.37
C GLU A 112 36.97 6.96 4.17
N ILE A 113 36.40 5.75 4.11
CA ILE A 113 36.52 4.86 2.95
C ILE A 113 36.00 5.58 1.69
N VAL A 114 34.84 6.23 1.78
CA VAL A 114 34.26 6.98 0.65
C VAL A 114 35.18 8.12 0.22
N LYS A 115 35.77 8.87 1.17
CA LYS A 115 36.68 9.99 0.87
C LYS A 115 37.99 9.53 0.23
N GLU A 116 38.59 8.47 0.75
CA GLU A 116 39.83 7.90 0.19
C GLU A 116 39.66 7.46 -1.27
N MET A 117 38.47 6.96 -1.62
CA MET A 117 38.14 6.53 -2.97
C MET A 117 37.53 7.63 -3.85
N GLU A 118 37.56 8.90 -3.39
CA GLU A 118 36.95 10.04 -4.10
C GLU A 118 35.47 9.83 -4.47
N GLY A 119 34.76 9.10 -3.61
CA GLY A 119 33.35 8.76 -3.77
C GLY A 119 32.40 9.90 -3.39
N MET A 120 31.15 9.77 -3.84
CA MET A 120 30.08 10.67 -3.43
C MET A 120 29.61 10.29 -2.03
N SER A 121 29.25 11.27 -1.18
CA SER A 121 28.84 11.02 0.22
C SER A 121 27.74 9.95 0.36
N ILE A 122 26.81 9.85 -0.59
CA ILE A 122 25.73 8.84 -0.61
C ILE A 122 26.25 7.39 -0.73
N MET A 123 27.47 7.20 -1.26
CA MET A 123 28.13 5.88 -1.38
C MET A 123 28.55 5.31 -0.03
N ARG A 124 28.39 6.07 1.06
CA ARG A 124 28.43 5.53 2.43
C ARG A 124 27.46 4.36 2.62
N ASN A 125 26.32 4.38 1.93
CA ASN A 125 25.38 3.26 1.92
C ASN A 125 25.96 2.00 1.27
N SER A 126 26.84 2.17 0.27
CA SER A 126 27.56 1.06 -0.35
C SER A 126 28.55 0.43 0.63
N ALA A 127 29.28 1.26 1.39
CA ALA A 127 30.16 0.80 2.47
C ALA A 127 29.36 0.07 3.56
N ALA A 128 28.25 0.67 4.02
CA ALA A 128 27.36 0.05 5.01
C ALA A 128 26.83 -1.30 4.54
N LEU A 129 26.38 -1.43 3.29
CA LEU A 129 25.90 -2.70 2.74
C LEU A 129 26.98 -3.79 2.70
N GLY A 130 28.21 -3.43 2.34
CA GLY A 130 29.36 -4.34 2.40
C GLY A 130 29.63 -4.82 3.82
N ALA A 131 29.65 -3.91 4.80
CA ALA A 131 29.85 -4.27 6.20
C ALA A 131 28.69 -5.10 6.78
N ILE A 132 27.43 -4.81 6.43
CA ILE A 132 26.25 -5.60 6.80
C ILE A 132 26.41 -7.04 6.30
N ALA A 133 26.80 -7.21 5.03
CA ALA A 133 27.01 -8.54 4.46
C ALA A 133 28.08 -9.33 5.22
N LYS A 134 29.17 -8.67 5.64
CA LYS A 134 30.21 -9.31 6.46
C LYS A 134 29.71 -9.69 7.85
N VAL A 135 29.01 -8.79 8.54
CA VAL A 135 28.45 -9.02 9.87
C VAL A 135 27.46 -10.19 9.86
N ALA A 136 26.68 -10.32 8.80
CA ALA A 136 25.74 -11.41 8.59
C ALA A 136 26.36 -12.70 7.99
N GLU A 137 27.67 -12.72 7.73
CA GLU A 137 28.39 -13.82 7.05
C GLU A 137 27.82 -14.17 5.66
N ILE A 138 27.33 -13.17 4.90
CA ILE A 138 26.88 -13.34 3.52
C ILE A 138 28.09 -13.32 2.57
N ASP A 139 28.12 -14.26 1.63
CA ASP A 139 29.17 -14.35 0.61
C ASP A 139 29.28 -13.08 -0.24
N TRP A 140 30.50 -12.59 -0.43
CA TRP A 140 30.80 -11.41 -1.25
C TRP A 140 30.20 -11.47 -2.66
N LYS A 141 30.19 -12.66 -3.27
CA LYS A 141 29.62 -12.87 -4.60
C LYS A 141 28.14 -12.44 -4.68
N ILE A 142 27.37 -12.67 -3.62
CA ILE A 142 25.95 -12.28 -3.57
C ILE A 142 25.84 -10.75 -3.49
N VAL A 143 26.73 -10.09 -2.76
CA VAL A 143 26.81 -8.63 -2.71
C VAL A 143 27.05 -8.08 -4.11
N GLU A 144 28.04 -8.61 -4.84
CA GLU A 144 28.34 -8.18 -6.22
C GLU A 144 27.12 -8.27 -7.13
N GLU A 145 26.40 -9.40 -7.11
CA GLU A 145 25.21 -9.61 -7.92
C GLU A 145 24.09 -8.60 -7.64
N VAL A 146 23.91 -8.20 -6.37
CA VAL A 146 22.94 -7.18 -5.96
C VAL A 146 23.33 -5.81 -6.52
N PHE A 147 24.60 -5.43 -6.41
CA PHE A 147 25.10 -4.17 -6.94
C PHE A 147 24.97 -4.08 -8.47
N TYR A 148 25.36 -5.13 -9.20
CA TYR A 148 25.23 -5.15 -10.66
C TYR A 148 23.77 -4.97 -11.12
N LYS A 149 22.83 -5.62 -10.44
CA LYS A 149 21.41 -5.57 -10.84
C LYS A 149 20.71 -4.27 -10.44
N PHE A 150 20.99 -3.76 -9.23
CA PHE A 150 20.18 -2.70 -8.62
C PHE A 150 20.89 -1.36 -8.44
N LEU A 151 22.22 -1.32 -8.61
CA LEU A 151 23.00 -0.09 -8.53
C LEU A 151 24.06 -0.01 -9.66
N PRO A 152 23.65 -0.05 -10.96
CA PRO A 152 24.57 -0.08 -12.08
C PRO A 152 25.36 1.23 -12.29
N LYS A 153 24.89 2.35 -11.72
CA LYS A 153 25.54 3.65 -11.88
C LYS A 153 26.81 3.71 -11.02
N LYS A 154 27.96 4.04 -11.66
CA LYS A 154 29.29 4.05 -11.03
C LYS A 154 29.61 2.73 -10.29
N ILE A 155 29.26 1.61 -10.92
CA ILE A 155 29.32 0.26 -10.32
C ILE A 155 30.70 -0.09 -9.76
N ASP A 156 31.78 0.16 -10.52
CA ASP A 156 33.14 -0.21 -10.10
C ASP A 156 33.56 0.50 -8.81
N LEU A 157 33.20 1.78 -8.69
CA LEU A 157 33.50 2.57 -7.50
C LEU A 157 32.66 2.11 -6.30
N ASN A 158 31.37 1.84 -6.52
CA ASN A 158 30.48 1.30 -5.49
C ASN A 158 30.96 -0.05 -4.96
N LEU A 159 31.40 -0.96 -5.85
CA LEU A 159 31.92 -2.27 -5.47
C LEU A 159 33.24 -2.17 -4.70
N LYS A 160 34.17 -1.29 -5.12
CA LYS A 160 35.42 -1.05 -4.38
C LYS A 160 35.17 -0.54 -2.95
N ILE A 161 34.27 0.44 -2.81
CA ILE A 161 33.87 1.00 -1.51
C ILE A 161 33.24 -0.08 -0.63
N ALA A 162 32.26 -0.82 -1.18
CA ALA A 162 31.59 -1.91 -0.46
C ALA A 162 32.57 -3.02 -0.07
N ARG A 163 33.52 -3.37 -0.95
CA ARG A 163 34.51 -4.42 -0.69
C ARG A 163 35.44 -4.05 0.44
N LYS A 164 35.96 -2.83 0.42
CA LYS A 164 36.84 -2.34 1.49
C LYS A 164 36.14 -2.38 2.84
N ALA A 165 34.87 -1.96 2.90
CA ALA A 165 34.08 -2.03 4.12
C ALA A 165 33.78 -3.48 4.55
N TYR A 166 33.50 -4.39 3.60
CA TYR A 166 33.32 -5.82 3.86
C TYR A 166 34.57 -6.47 4.47
N ASP A 167 35.76 -6.15 3.94
CA ASP A 167 37.03 -6.72 4.41
C ASP A 167 37.45 -6.14 5.78
N MET A 168 37.06 -4.88 6.10
CA MET A 168 37.34 -4.23 7.38
C MET A 168 36.37 -4.64 8.50
N ALA A 169 35.13 -4.98 8.16
CA ALA A 169 34.15 -5.43 9.14
C ALA A 169 34.53 -6.81 9.72
N ILE A 170 34.18 -7.02 10.98
CA ILE A 170 34.29 -8.33 11.63
C ILE A 170 32.93 -9.04 11.60
N ALA A 171 32.94 -10.37 11.52
CA ALA A 171 31.71 -11.14 11.64
C ALA A 171 31.10 -10.91 13.03
N GLY A 172 29.79 -10.68 13.08
CA GLY A 172 29.05 -10.56 14.33
C GLY A 172 28.35 -11.88 14.70
N ASN A 173 27.55 -11.86 15.76
CA ASN A 173 26.69 -13.00 16.14
C ASN A 173 25.40 -13.11 15.28
N LEU A 174 25.45 -12.67 14.02
CA LEU A 174 24.29 -12.54 13.12
C LEU A 174 24.35 -13.45 11.89
N LYS A 175 25.06 -14.57 12.00
CA LYS A 175 25.22 -15.52 10.89
C LYS A 175 23.89 -15.94 10.28
N VAL A 176 23.77 -15.76 8.97
CA VAL A 176 22.62 -16.25 8.19
C VAL A 176 22.98 -17.40 7.26
N GLU A 177 21.99 -18.27 7.02
CA GLU A 177 22.13 -19.40 6.10
C GLU A 177 21.59 -19.04 4.73
N ASN A 178 22.22 -19.55 3.67
CA ASN A 178 21.62 -19.46 2.34
C ASN A 178 20.43 -20.43 2.28
N LEU A 179 19.22 -19.89 2.13
CA LEU A 179 18.01 -20.71 2.16
C LEU A 179 17.74 -21.46 0.86
N ASN A 180 18.48 -21.15 -0.22
CA ASN A 180 18.28 -21.69 -1.56
C ASN A 180 16.82 -21.60 -2.07
N GLN A 181 16.04 -20.65 -1.54
CA GLN A 181 14.70 -20.36 -2.03
C GLN A 181 14.77 -19.43 -3.25
N GLU A 182 13.74 -19.46 -4.09
CA GLU A 182 13.63 -18.54 -5.22
C GLU A 182 13.66 -17.08 -4.75
N MET A 183 14.39 -16.23 -5.48
CA MET A 183 14.45 -14.80 -5.21
C MET A 183 13.10 -14.13 -5.51
N MET A 184 12.56 -13.38 -4.55
CA MET A 184 11.37 -12.55 -4.79
C MET A 184 11.76 -11.08 -5.06
N PRO A 185 11.15 -10.41 -6.07
CA PRO A 185 11.23 -8.97 -6.21
C PRO A 185 10.88 -8.25 -4.91
N VAL A 186 11.58 -7.17 -4.60
CA VAL A 186 11.24 -6.26 -3.49
C VAL A 186 10.60 -5.02 -4.09
N ILE A 187 9.30 -4.82 -3.85
CA ILE A 187 8.52 -3.68 -4.35
C ILE A 187 7.70 -3.06 -3.21
N SER A 188 7.38 -1.78 -3.36
CA SER A 188 6.47 -1.07 -2.47
C SER A 188 5.00 -1.37 -2.77
N GLY A 189 4.11 -1.15 -1.79
CA GLY A 189 2.67 -1.24 -2.02
C GLY A 189 2.19 -0.29 -3.13
N ASN A 190 2.75 0.93 -3.21
CA ASN A 190 2.46 1.86 -4.30
C ASN A 190 2.85 1.31 -5.69
N GLU A 191 4.01 0.65 -5.81
CA GLU A 191 4.41 0.00 -7.06
C GLU A 191 3.45 -1.15 -7.40
N ALA A 192 3.02 -1.93 -6.40
CA ALA A 192 2.06 -3.01 -6.57
C ALA A 192 0.68 -2.49 -7.07
N ILE A 193 0.16 -1.40 -6.48
CA ILE A 193 -1.08 -0.73 -6.92
C ILE A 193 -0.96 -0.31 -8.39
N GLY A 194 0.14 0.36 -8.75
CA GLY A 194 0.38 0.80 -10.13
C GLY A 194 0.47 -0.36 -11.12
N LEU A 195 1.15 -1.45 -10.76
CA LEU A 195 1.24 -2.66 -11.57
C LEU A 195 -0.12 -3.32 -11.78
N GLY A 196 -0.95 -3.40 -10.74
CA GLY A 196 -2.30 -3.95 -10.80
C GLY A 196 -3.20 -3.14 -11.73
N ALA A 197 -3.13 -1.82 -11.62
CA ALA A 197 -3.87 -0.90 -12.47
C ALA A 197 -3.48 -1.02 -13.95
N VAL A 198 -2.17 -1.04 -14.25
CA VAL A 198 -1.66 -1.25 -15.61
C VAL A 198 -2.11 -2.60 -16.17
N LYS A 199 -2.10 -3.66 -15.35
CA LYS A 199 -2.56 -4.99 -15.79
C LYS A 199 -4.06 -5.06 -16.06
N ALA A 200 -4.87 -4.24 -15.40
CA ALA A 200 -6.29 -4.07 -15.69
C ALA A 200 -6.57 -3.07 -16.84
N GLY A 201 -5.55 -2.68 -17.62
CA GLY A 201 -5.70 -1.85 -18.82
C GLY A 201 -5.78 -0.35 -18.56
N MET A 202 -5.28 0.14 -17.41
CA MET A 202 -5.18 1.59 -17.16
C MET A 202 -4.39 2.26 -18.29
N ALA A 203 -4.99 3.28 -18.90
CA ALA A 203 -4.41 4.06 -20.00
C ALA A 203 -3.81 5.39 -19.50
N VAL A 204 -4.43 6.01 -18.48
CA VAL A 204 -3.99 7.32 -17.98
C VAL A 204 -4.04 7.37 -16.46
N TYR A 205 -2.97 7.88 -15.86
CA TYR A 205 -2.89 8.15 -14.43
C TYR A 205 -2.75 9.65 -14.16
N TYR A 206 -3.59 10.19 -13.26
CA TYR A 206 -3.51 11.58 -12.80
C TYR A 206 -3.21 11.63 -11.30
N ALA A 207 -2.27 12.47 -10.88
CA ALA A 207 -2.08 12.74 -9.46
C ALA A 207 -1.47 14.12 -9.22
N TYR A 208 -1.91 14.75 -8.13
CA TYR A 208 -1.20 15.84 -7.48
C TYR A 208 -0.40 15.24 -6.31
N PRO A 209 0.92 15.48 -6.19
CA PRO A 209 1.76 14.87 -5.17
C PRO A 209 1.24 15.10 -3.75
N MET A 210 0.81 14.02 -3.11
CA MET A 210 0.48 14.00 -1.70
C MET A 210 0.87 12.66 -1.07
N THR A 211 1.70 12.71 -0.03
CA THR A 211 2.10 11.52 0.74
C THR A 211 0.87 10.84 1.33
N PRO A 212 0.74 9.51 1.24
CA PRO A 212 1.75 8.52 0.79
C PRO A 212 1.59 8.04 -0.66
N SER A 213 0.64 8.53 -1.45
CA SER A 213 0.34 8.00 -2.80
C SER A 213 1.25 8.53 -3.91
N THR A 214 2.07 9.56 -3.65
CA THR A 214 3.05 10.10 -4.61
C THR A 214 3.99 9.03 -5.19
N GLY A 215 4.27 7.95 -4.44
CA GLY A 215 5.09 6.84 -4.95
C GLY A 215 4.54 6.19 -6.23
N ILE A 216 3.21 6.15 -6.38
CA ILE A 216 2.54 5.63 -7.58
C ILE A 216 2.87 6.52 -8.78
N LEU A 217 2.78 7.84 -8.62
CA LEU A 217 3.10 8.82 -9.66
C LEU A 217 4.55 8.65 -10.14
N HIS A 218 5.52 8.59 -9.22
CA HIS A 218 6.93 8.43 -9.57
C HIS A 218 7.21 7.11 -10.30
N PHE A 219 6.65 6.00 -9.81
CA PHE A 219 6.82 4.69 -10.43
C PHE A 219 6.25 4.65 -11.85
N LEU A 220 5.01 5.08 -12.02
CA LEU A 220 4.34 5.08 -13.32
C LEU A 220 5.03 6.04 -14.29
N ALA A 221 5.41 7.24 -13.86
CA ALA A 221 6.14 8.20 -14.70
C ALA A 221 7.47 7.62 -15.20
N ALA A 222 8.22 6.94 -14.33
CA ALA A 222 9.49 6.32 -14.69
C ALA A 222 9.35 5.12 -15.64
N ASN A 223 8.16 4.51 -15.73
CA ASN A 223 7.88 3.32 -16.54
C ASN A 223 6.84 3.56 -17.64
N ARG A 224 6.42 4.81 -17.87
CA ARG A 224 5.25 5.14 -18.72
C ARG A 224 5.40 4.61 -20.15
N ASP A 225 6.61 4.68 -20.72
CA ASP A 225 6.88 4.24 -22.09
C ASP A 225 6.85 2.71 -22.19
N ARG A 226 7.33 2.01 -21.14
CA ARG A 226 7.26 0.55 -21.04
C ARG A 226 5.83 0.05 -20.87
N PHE A 227 5.01 0.79 -20.13
CA PHE A 227 3.60 0.44 -19.89
C PHE A 227 2.65 0.97 -20.96
N ASN A 228 3.14 1.83 -21.86
CA ASN A 228 2.33 2.53 -22.87
C ASN A 228 1.13 3.29 -22.26
N ILE A 229 1.39 4.06 -21.21
CA ILE A 229 0.38 4.86 -20.50
C ILE A 229 0.76 6.35 -20.50
N LEU A 230 -0.23 7.21 -20.27
CA LEU A 230 0.00 8.61 -19.94
C LEU A 230 0.00 8.82 -18.44
N VAL A 231 0.89 9.69 -17.98
CA VAL A 231 1.01 10.08 -16.57
C VAL A 231 1.04 11.59 -16.51
N VAL A 232 0.07 12.19 -15.82
CA VAL A 232 -0.13 13.63 -15.79
C VAL A 232 -0.11 14.11 -14.34
N HIS A 233 0.56 15.24 -14.13
CA HIS A 233 0.64 15.95 -12.85
C HIS A 233 -0.06 17.31 -12.99
N PRO A 234 -1.36 17.41 -12.66
CA PRO A 234 -2.12 18.66 -12.65
C PRO A 234 -1.77 19.55 -11.45
N GLU A 235 -2.35 20.75 -11.41
CA GLU A 235 -2.06 21.80 -10.44
C GLU A 235 -2.69 21.60 -9.05
N ASN A 236 -3.73 20.78 -8.91
CA ASN A 236 -4.39 20.43 -7.65
C ASN A 236 -5.30 19.20 -7.81
N GLU A 237 -5.88 18.70 -6.71
CA GLU A 237 -6.74 17.53 -6.70
C GLU A 237 -8.09 17.70 -7.42
N ILE A 238 -8.61 18.93 -7.52
CA ILE A 238 -9.83 19.20 -8.32
C ILE A 238 -9.52 18.99 -9.80
N ALA A 239 -8.40 19.54 -10.28
CA ALA A 239 -7.94 19.35 -11.66
C ALA A 239 -7.65 17.87 -11.94
N VAL A 240 -7.02 17.14 -11.01
CA VAL A 240 -6.83 15.68 -11.11
C VAL A 240 -8.14 14.95 -11.36
N MET A 241 -9.17 15.21 -10.54
CA MET A 241 -10.44 14.51 -10.66
C MET A 241 -11.14 14.86 -11.98
N LEU A 242 -11.24 16.14 -12.32
CA LEU A 242 -11.97 16.59 -13.53
C LEU A 242 -11.26 16.17 -14.83
N MET A 243 -9.93 16.21 -14.90
CA MET A 243 -9.18 15.72 -16.06
C MET A 243 -9.30 14.20 -16.23
N ALA A 244 -9.31 13.45 -15.13
CA ALA A 244 -9.51 12.00 -15.16
C ALA A 244 -10.90 11.63 -15.67
N LEU A 245 -11.94 12.35 -15.25
CA LEU A 245 -13.31 12.15 -15.76
C LEU A 245 -13.44 12.54 -17.23
N GLY A 246 -12.80 13.65 -17.66
CA GLY A 246 -12.77 14.03 -19.07
C GLY A 246 -12.09 12.99 -19.97
N SER A 247 -11.06 12.33 -19.47
CA SER A 247 -10.37 11.24 -20.18
C SER A 247 -11.17 9.93 -20.15
N ALA A 248 -11.85 9.63 -19.05
CA ALA A 248 -12.77 8.49 -19.01
C ALA A 248 -13.96 8.67 -19.96
N TYR A 249 -14.47 9.90 -20.09
CA TYR A 249 -15.48 10.26 -21.09
C TYR A 249 -15.02 10.00 -22.53
N SER A 250 -13.73 10.19 -22.84
CA SER A 250 -13.16 9.85 -24.16
C SER A 250 -12.83 8.37 -24.34
N GLY A 251 -13.04 7.53 -23.32
CA GLY A 251 -12.82 6.08 -23.36
C GLY A 251 -11.49 5.61 -22.78
N ALA A 252 -10.70 6.50 -22.19
CA ALA A 252 -9.44 6.10 -21.55
C ALA A 252 -9.67 5.60 -20.13
N LYS A 253 -9.22 4.37 -19.82
CA LYS A 253 -9.24 3.83 -18.45
C LYS A 253 -8.36 4.65 -17.52
N THR A 254 -8.98 5.36 -16.58
CA THR A 254 -8.27 6.28 -15.68
C THR A 254 -8.23 5.80 -14.24
N MET A 255 -7.10 6.07 -13.60
CA MET A 255 -6.94 5.98 -12.14
C MET A 255 -6.33 7.30 -11.63
N VAL A 256 -6.72 7.67 -10.41
CA VAL A 256 -6.10 8.80 -9.70
C VAL A 256 -5.55 8.36 -8.35
N GLY A 257 -4.52 9.05 -7.85
CA GLY A 257 -3.99 8.82 -6.50
C GLY A 257 -4.01 10.08 -5.66
N THR A 258 -4.42 9.92 -4.39
CA THR A 258 -4.53 10.99 -3.40
C THR A 258 -4.39 10.42 -1.98
N ALA A 259 -4.74 11.21 -0.97
CA ALA A 259 -4.82 10.90 0.46
C ALA A 259 -6.05 11.62 1.04
N GLY A 260 -6.38 11.44 2.32
CA GLY A 260 -7.64 11.95 2.90
C GLY A 260 -7.95 13.43 2.61
N GLY A 261 -6.98 14.34 2.77
CA GLY A 261 -7.19 15.77 2.51
C GLY A 261 -7.53 16.10 1.06
N GLY A 262 -6.77 15.54 0.11
CA GLY A 262 -7.00 15.71 -1.31
C GLY A 262 -8.25 14.98 -1.80
N PHE A 263 -8.59 13.81 -1.24
CA PHE A 263 -9.87 13.16 -1.51
C PHE A 263 -11.05 14.05 -1.09
N GLY A 264 -10.92 14.81 0.01
CA GLY A 264 -11.85 15.87 0.41
C GLY A 264 -12.13 16.91 -0.68
N LEU A 265 -11.10 17.29 -1.45
CA LEU A 265 -11.24 18.21 -2.58
C LEU A 265 -11.87 17.54 -3.82
N MET A 266 -11.78 16.21 -3.93
CA MET A 266 -12.33 15.46 -5.06
C MET A 266 -13.82 15.10 -4.90
N VAL A 267 -14.41 15.30 -3.71
CA VAL A 267 -15.76 14.80 -3.38
C VAL A 267 -16.85 15.31 -4.33
N GLU A 268 -16.77 16.56 -4.81
CA GLU A 268 -17.71 17.08 -5.80
C GLU A 268 -17.58 16.34 -7.14
N GLY A 269 -16.34 16.13 -7.60
CA GLY A 269 -16.06 15.34 -8.80
C GLY A 269 -16.47 13.87 -8.65
N LEU A 270 -16.43 13.32 -7.43
CA LEU A 270 -16.95 11.97 -7.13
C LEU A 270 -18.47 11.92 -7.36
N SER A 271 -19.22 12.89 -6.84
CA SER A 271 -20.66 13.02 -7.11
C SER A 271 -20.95 13.19 -8.60
N LEU A 272 -20.14 13.99 -9.32
CA LEU A 272 -20.24 14.11 -10.78
C LEU A 272 -20.03 12.76 -11.49
N SER A 273 -19.01 11.99 -11.09
CA SER A 273 -18.73 10.66 -11.68
C SER A 273 -19.92 9.71 -11.53
N ALA A 274 -20.57 9.74 -10.36
CA ALA A 274 -21.72 8.93 -10.06
C ALA A 274 -22.96 9.36 -10.86
N GLN A 275 -23.24 10.66 -10.90
CA GLN A 275 -24.38 11.22 -11.62
C GLN A 275 -24.25 10.98 -13.13
N SER A 276 -23.08 11.24 -13.71
CA SER A 276 -22.79 11.04 -15.14
C SER A 276 -22.40 9.61 -15.51
N GLU A 277 -22.39 8.70 -14.53
CA GLU A 277 -22.01 7.29 -14.68
C GLU A 277 -20.65 7.09 -15.37
N ILE A 278 -19.71 8.03 -15.17
CA ILE A 278 -18.35 7.96 -15.72
C ILE A 278 -17.49 7.10 -14.79
N PRO A 279 -16.90 6.00 -15.29
CA PRO A 279 -16.10 5.10 -14.48
C PRO A 279 -14.80 5.78 -14.03
N ILE A 280 -14.42 5.59 -12.77
CA ILE A 280 -13.18 6.11 -12.20
C ILE A 280 -12.68 5.22 -11.07
N THR A 281 -11.36 5.04 -11.00
CA THR A 281 -10.73 4.39 -9.85
C THR A 281 -9.88 5.40 -9.07
N ILE A 282 -10.07 5.46 -7.75
CA ILE A 282 -9.42 6.42 -6.86
C ILE A 282 -8.62 5.66 -5.82
N VAL A 283 -7.31 5.92 -5.74
CA VAL A 283 -6.47 5.42 -4.65
C VAL A 283 -6.44 6.47 -3.54
N VAL A 284 -6.94 6.10 -2.36
CA VAL A 284 -6.87 6.93 -1.16
C VAL A 284 -5.82 6.33 -0.23
N GLY A 285 -4.62 6.92 -0.22
CA GLY A 285 -3.56 6.55 0.73
C GLY A 285 -3.79 7.23 2.06
N GLN A 286 -4.35 6.52 3.04
CA GLN A 286 -4.61 7.08 4.37
C GLN A 286 -3.29 7.44 5.08
N ARG A 287 -3.34 8.52 5.85
CA ARG A 287 -2.26 9.00 6.71
C ARG A 287 -2.85 9.57 7.99
N ALA A 288 -2.00 9.91 8.96
CA ALA A 288 -2.48 10.53 10.19
C ALA A 288 -3.21 11.86 9.91
N ALA A 289 -4.52 11.90 10.14
CA ALA A 289 -5.42 13.05 10.01
C ALA A 289 -6.03 13.40 11.40
N PRO A 290 -6.84 14.47 11.58
CA PRO A 290 -7.55 15.31 10.59
C PRO A 290 -6.67 16.37 9.91
N SER A 291 -7.21 17.00 8.85
CA SER A 291 -6.55 18.08 8.09
C SER A 291 -5.16 17.63 7.58
N THR A 292 -4.12 18.46 7.70
CA THR A 292 -2.74 18.08 7.38
C THR A 292 -2.27 16.89 8.22
N GLY A 293 -2.66 16.88 9.51
CA GLY A 293 -2.26 15.88 10.50
C GLY A 293 -0.75 15.66 10.55
N VAL A 294 -0.32 14.40 10.47
CA VAL A 294 1.11 14.02 10.47
C VAL A 294 1.43 13.26 9.16
N PRO A 295 1.74 13.97 8.06
CA PRO A 295 1.67 13.42 6.69
C PRO A 295 2.53 12.20 6.40
N THR A 296 3.62 12.02 7.15
CA THR A 296 4.62 10.96 6.92
C THR A 296 4.35 9.71 7.74
N TYR A 297 3.18 9.59 8.35
CA TYR A 297 2.83 8.49 9.26
C TYR A 297 1.45 7.90 8.98
N SER A 298 1.25 6.66 9.45
CA SER A 298 0.05 5.87 9.14
C SER A 298 -1.03 5.99 10.21
N LEU A 299 -2.28 6.15 9.76
CA LEU A 299 -3.51 5.85 10.49
C LEU A 299 -4.54 5.35 9.48
N GLN A 300 -5.54 4.62 9.97
CA GLN A 300 -6.65 4.05 9.21
C GLN A 300 -7.96 4.78 9.59
N SER A 301 -7.97 6.11 9.47
CA SER A 301 -9.01 6.99 10.00
C SER A 301 -10.03 7.48 8.96
N ASP A 302 -9.97 7.02 7.72
CA ASP A 302 -10.76 7.61 6.62
C ASP A 302 -11.86 6.66 6.10
N LEU A 303 -12.01 5.45 6.66
CA LEU A 303 -12.96 4.44 6.18
C LEU A 303 -14.40 4.97 6.04
N HIS A 304 -14.96 5.54 7.11
CA HIS A 304 -16.32 6.10 7.05
C HIS A 304 -16.42 7.37 6.22
N PHE A 305 -15.35 8.15 6.13
CA PHE A 305 -15.34 9.30 5.23
C PHE A 305 -15.45 8.83 3.77
N VAL A 306 -14.64 7.84 3.37
CA VAL A 306 -14.65 7.28 2.02
C VAL A 306 -15.96 6.54 1.70
N LEU A 307 -16.49 5.76 2.65
CA LEU A 307 -17.76 5.04 2.47
C LEU A 307 -18.95 5.98 2.21
N ASN A 308 -18.93 7.18 2.79
CA ASN A 308 -20.04 8.13 2.77
C ASN A 308 -19.74 9.40 1.97
N ALA A 309 -18.64 9.44 1.21
CA ALA A 309 -18.26 10.61 0.43
C ALA A 309 -19.16 10.79 -0.80
N GLY A 310 -19.47 12.05 -1.09
CA GLY A 310 -20.34 12.48 -2.19
C GLY A 310 -21.72 12.88 -1.69
N HIS A 311 -22.25 13.99 -2.19
CA HIS A 311 -23.65 14.35 -1.97
C HIS A 311 -24.55 13.50 -2.88
N GLY A 312 -25.72 13.11 -2.38
CA GLY A 312 -26.64 12.18 -3.04
C GLY A 312 -26.34 10.71 -2.73
N GLU A 313 -27.13 9.81 -3.33
CA GLU A 313 -27.01 8.36 -3.14
C GLU A 313 -26.61 7.70 -4.45
N PHE A 314 -25.56 6.90 -4.42
CA PHE A 314 -25.05 6.17 -5.57
C PHE A 314 -24.26 4.94 -5.14
N PRO A 315 -24.23 3.89 -5.95
CA PRO A 315 -23.37 2.74 -5.70
C PRO A 315 -21.90 3.10 -5.91
N ARG A 316 -21.05 2.49 -5.10
CA ARG A 316 -19.59 2.57 -5.20
C ARG A 316 -18.99 1.20 -4.89
N PHE A 317 -17.74 1.02 -5.25
CA PHE A 317 -16.97 -0.17 -4.88
C PHE A 317 -15.77 0.25 -4.05
N LEU A 318 -15.52 -0.40 -2.91
CA LEU A 318 -14.41 -0.07 -2.01
C LEU A 318 -13.67 -1.33 -1.58
N VAL A 319 -12.35 -1.32 -1.76
CA VAL A 319 -11.44 -2.37 -1.30
C VAL A 319 -10.35 -1.80 -0.40
N ALA A 320 -9.95 -2.54 0.62
CA ALA A 320 -8.87 -2.16 1.54
C ALA A 320 -7.83 -3.28 1.67
N PRO A 321 -6.87 -3.38 0.72
CA PRO A 321 -5.84 -4.42 0.74
C PRO A 321 -4.91 -4.27 1.95
N GLY A 322 -4.33 -5.38 2.42
CA GLY A 322 -3.44 -5.43 3.58
C GLY A 322 -1.97 -5.69 3.28
N ASP A 323 -1.62 -6.09 2.06
CA ASP A 323 -0.23 -6.31 1.62
C ASP A 323 -0.04 -5.99 0.13
N ALA A 324 1.18 -6.13 -0.39
CA ALA A 324 1.50 -5.81 -1.78
C ALA A 324 0.79 -6.73 -2.79
N GLU A 325 0.63 -8.02 -2.51
CA GLU A 325 -0.08 -8.95 -3.38
C GLU A 325 -1.57 -8.62 -3.49
N GLU A 326 -2.21 -8.32 -2.37
CA GLU A 326 -3.58 -7.81 -2.32
C GLU A 326 -3.68 -6.45 -3.01
N ALA A 327 -2.74 -5.53 -2.77
CA ALA A 327 -2.74 -4.23 -3.41
C ALA A 327 -2.62 -4.33 -4.95
N TYR A 328 -1.81 -5.27 -5.44
CA TYR A 328 -1.72 -5.59 -6.87
C TYR A 328 -3.04 -6.13 -7.41
N TYR A 329 -3.60 -7.15 -6.76
CA TYR A 329 -4.81 -7.82 -7.25
C TYR A 329 -6.04 -6.91 -7.18
N TYR A 330 -6.34 -6.35 -6.00
CA TYR A 330 -7.57 -5.59 -5.78
C TYR A 330 -7.55 -4.20 -6.44
N SER A 331 -6.40 -3.63 -6.77
CA SER A 331 -6.36 -2.45 -7.65
C SER A 331 -6.82 -2.79 -9.07
N GLY A 332 -6.45 -3.97 -9.58
CA GLY A 332 -6.96 -4.47 -10.85
C GLY A 332 -8.44 -4.78 -10.82
N VAL A 333 -8.92 -5.41 -9.74
CA VAL A 333 -10.37 -5.64 -9.51
C VAL A 333 -11.12 -4.31 -9.47
N ALA A 334 -10.63 -3.31 -8.74
CA ALA A 334 -11.27 -1.99 -8.66
C ALA A 334 -11.38 -1.32 -10.04
N MET A 335 -10.34 -1.39 -10.86
CA MET A 335 -10.37 -0.90 -12.25
C MET A 335 -11.43 -1.60 -13.09
N ASN A 336 -11.49 -2.94 -13.02
CA ASN A 336 -12.46 -3.73 -13.78
C ASN A 336 -13.90 -3.45 -13.33
N VAL A 337 -14.15 -3.41 -12.01
CA VAL A 337 -15.47 -3.09 -11.44
C VAL A 337 -15.91 -1.69 -11.85
N ALA A 338 -15.04 -0.69 -11.76
CA ALA A 338 -15.36 0.67 -12.17
C ALA A 338 -15.89 0.72 -13.60
N TRP A 339 -15.18 0.09 -14.53
CA TRP A 339 -15.50 0.12 -15.96
C TRP A 339 -16.67 -0.78 -16.36
N ARG A 340 -16.79 -1.97 -15.78
CA ARG A 340 -17.91 -2.88 -16.07
C ARG A 340 -19.22 -2.43 -15.47
N CYS A 341 -19.19 -1.79 -14.31
CA CYS A 341 -20.39 -1.36 -13.60
C CYS A 341 -20.69 0.14 -13.78
N GLN A 342 -19.73 0.92 -14.31
CA GLN A 342 -19.84 2.39 -14.43
C GLN A 342 -20.17 3.04 -13.09
N VAL A 343 -19.35 2.72 -12.08
CA VAL A 343 -19.43 3.25 -10.72
C VAL A 343 -18.05 3.73 -10.27
N PRO A 344 -17.95 4.71 -9.36
CA PRO A 344 -16.69 5.02 -8.73
C PRO A 344 -16.19 3.82 -7.91
N SER A 345 -14.93 3.46 -8.12
CA SER A 345 -14.24 2.44 -7.33
C SER A 345 -13.09 3.06 -6.55
N ILE A 346 -12.87 2.61 -5.32
CA ILE A 346 -11.85 3.15 -4.44
C ILE A 346 -10.95 2.03 -3.91
N VAL A 347 -9.64 2.26 -3.97
CA VAL A 347 -8.62 1.45 -3.30
C VAL A 347 -8.16 2.23 -2.07
N LEU A 348 -8.55 1.76 -0.89
CA LEU A 348 -8.23 2.37 0.38
C LEU A 348 -6.96 1.73 0.96
N SER A 349 -5.84 2.42 0.78
CA SER A 349 -4.53 2.04 1.35
C SER A 349 -4.27 2.84 2.63
N ASP A 350 -3.15 2.59 3.28
CA ASP A 350 -2.60 3.43 4.33
C ASP A 350 -1.08 3.59 4.13
N LYS A 351 -0.45 4.55 4.80
CA LYS A 351 0.98 4.85 4.62
C LYS A 351 1.86 3.63 4.79
N ASN A 352 1.53 2.75 5.74
CA ASN A 352 2.33 1.55 6.03
C ASN A 352 2.28 0.58 4.84
N LEU A 353 1.12 0.36 4.24
CA LEU A 353 1.02 -0.39 2.98
C LEU A 353 1.70 0.32 1.81
N SER A 354 1.34 1.58 1.57
CA SER A 354 1.76 2.34 0.39
C SER A 354 3.27 2.47 0.27
N GLU A 355 3.96 2.80 1.35
CA GLU A 355 5.42 2.98 1.33
C GLU A 355 6.21 1.77 1.80
N GLY A 356 5.58 0.85 2.54
CA GLY A 356 6.21 -0.40 2.94
C GLY A 356 6.66 -1.19 1.71
N SER A 357 7.83 -1.83 1.81
CA SER A 357 8.36 -2.67 0.74
C SER A 357 8.32 -4.14 1.12
N TYR A 358 7.87 -4.99 0.20
CA TYR A 358 7.53 -6.39 0.42
C TYR A 358 8.31 -7.28 -0.55
N SER A 359 8.68 -8.48 -0.10
CA SER A 359 8.99 -9.58 -1.01
C SER A 359 7.71 -10.02 -1.72
N PHE A 360 7.63 -9.68 -2.99
CA PHE A 360 6.42 -9.75 -3.78
C PHE A 360 6.40 -10.97 -4.69
N ASP A 361 5.27 -11.66 -4.70
CA ASP A 361 5.00 -12.79 -5.56
C ASP A 361 3.78 -12.51 -6.46
N SER A 362 4.05 -12.17 -7.71
CA SER A 362 2.99 -11.93 -8.69
C SER A 362 2.26 -13.20 -9.13
N SER A 363 2.80 -14.40 -8.87
CA SER A 363 2.17 -15.65 -9.33
C SER A 363 0.93 -16.03 -8.53
N ARG A 364 0.77 -15.45 -7.33
CA ARG A 364 -0.36 -15.70 -6.43
C ARG A 364 -1.70 -15.19 -6.99
N TYR A 365 -1.65 -14.15 -7.82
CA TYR A 365 -2.84 -13.49 -8.35
C TYR A 365 -2.68 -13.18 -9.83
N THR A 366 -3.72 -13.49 -10.61
CA THR A 366 -3.79 -13.06 -12.01
C THR A 366 -4.75 -11.88 -12.11
N VAL A 367 -4.29 -10.80 -12.71
CA VAL A 367 -5.12 -9.64 -13.07
C VAL A 367 -5.28 -9.64 -14.57
N GLU A 368 -6.53 -9.74 -15.02
CA GLU A 368 -6.88 -9.65 -16.43
C GLU A 368 -7.66 -8.36 -16.68
N GLU A 369 -7.44 -7.74 -17.83
CA GLU A 369 -8.21 -6.59 -18.25
C GLU A 369 -9.63 -7.03 -18.64
N ALA A 370 -10.64 -6.48 -17.95
CA ALA A 370 -12.02 -6.67 -18.34
C ALA A 370 -12.49 -5.53 -19.26
N GLN A 371 -13.27 -5.90 -20.29
CA GLN A 371 -13.82 -4.92 -21.24
C GLN A 371 -15.16 -4.36 -20.73
N PRO A 372 -15.42 -3.05 -20.89
CA PRO A 372 -16.71 -2.47 -20.57
C PRO A 372 -17.79 -2.99 -21.52
N ILE A 373 -19.05 -2.81 -21.12
CA ILE A 373 -20.20 -3.08 -22.01
C ILE A 373 -20.27 -1.95 -23.03
N LEU A 374 -20.10 -2.27 -24.31
CA LEU A 374 -20.15 -1.31 -25.42
C LEU A 374 -21.50 -1.39 -26.14
N TRP A 375 -21.94 -0.27 -26.69
CA TRP A 375 -23.10 -0.21 -27.58
C TRP A 375 -22.81 -0.99 -28.88
N ASP A 376 -23.80 -1.75 -29.34
CA ASP A 376 -23.72 -2.63 -30.52
C ASP A 376 -23.88 -1.89 -31.86
N GLY A 377 -24.10 -0.57 -31.82
CA GLY A 377 -24.31 0.26 -33.01
C GLY A 377 -25.73 0.19 -33.57
N GLN A 378 -26.68 -0.47 -32.89
CA GLN A 378 -28.05 -0.61 -33.36
C GLN A 378 -29.00 0.40 -32.71
N GLY A 379 -29.83 1.03 -33.53
CA GLY A 379 -30.86 1.99 -33.11
C GLY A 379 -30.32 3.34 -32.66
N ASP A 380 -31.12 4.07 -31.88
CA ASP A 380 -30.68 5.31 -31.27
C ASP A 380 -29.79 5.03 -30.05
N TYR A 381 -28.65 5.72 -29.97
CA TYR A 381 -27.77 5.61 -28.80
C TYR A 381 -28.37 6.35 -27.59
N LEU A 382 -28.58 5.58 -26.51
CA LEU A 382 -29.04 6.07 -25.21
C LEU A 382 -27.92 5.89 -24.20
N ARG A 383 -27.18 6.96 -23.87
CA ARG A 383 -26.07 6.92 -22.89
C ARG A 383 -26.48 6.32 -21.56
N TYR A 384 -27.73 6.55 -21.16
CA TYR A 384 -28.27 6.08 -19.89
C TYR A 384 -29.42 5.07 -20.09
N LYS A 385 -29.35 4.28 -21.16
CA LYS A 385 -30.30 3.19 -21.45
C LYS A 385 -30.58 2.34 -20.22
N ASP A 386 -31.85 2.10 -19.95
CA ASP A 386 -32.26 1.18 -18.90
C ASP A 386 -31.86 -0.27 -19.22
N SER A 387 -31.56 -1.02 -18.17
CA SER A 387 -31.16 -2.43 -18.26
C SER A 387 -31.44 -3.15 -16.94
N GLU A 388 -31.53 -4.48 -16.96
CA GLU A 388 -31.89 -5.29 -15.77
C GLU A 388 -30.96 -5.07 -14.56
N ASN A 389 -29.71 -4.69 -14.83
CA ASN A 389 -28.69 -4.42 -13.82
C ASN A 389 -28.31 -2.94 -13.71
N GLY A 390 -29.03 -2.04 -14.39
CA GLY A 390 -28.79 -0.60 -14.40
C GLY A 390 -27.55 -0.13 -15.17
N VAL A 391 -26.77 -1.03 -15.78
CA VAL A 391 -25.58 -0.67 -16.56
C VAL A 391 -25.96 -0.41 -18.02
N SER A 392 -25.73 0.81 -18.50
CA SER A 392 -26.00 1.22 -19.89
C SER A 392 -24.80 0.93 -20.80
N PRO A 393 -24.97 0.46 -22.03
CA PRO A 393 -23.85 0.29 -22.97
C PRO A 393 -23.14 1.63 -23.26
N LEU A 394 -21.81 1.64 -23.24
CA LEU A 394 -20.98 2.83 -23.54
C LEU A 394 -20.74 2.99 -25.03
N ALA A 395 -20.69 4.24 -25.47
CA ALA A 395 -20.04 4.70 -26.69
C ALA A 395 -19.14 5.89 -26.34
N PHE A 396 -18.13 6.13 -27.16
CA PHE A 396 -17.13 7.18 -26.92
C PHE A 396 -17.12 8.22 -28.07
N PRO A 397 -16.73 9.48 -27.79
CA PRO A 397 -16.56 10.52 -28.79
C PRO A 397 -15.74 10.04 -30.00
N GLY A 398 -16.16 10.44 -31.19
CA GLY A 398 -15.61 9.96 -32.47
C GLY A 398 -16.47 8.91 -33.16
N ASN A 399 -17.48 8.37 -32.50
CA ASN A 399 -18.52 7.55 -33.15
C ASN A 399 -19.59 8.46 -33.79
N GLU A 400 -19.62 8.54 -35.13
CA GLU A 400 -20.56 9.38 -35.89
C GLU A 400 -22.04 9.02 -35.68
N SER A 401 -22.32 7.80 -35.22
CA SER A 401 -23.68 7.30 -34.97
C SER A 401 -24.13 7.44 -33.52
N ALA A 402 -23.31 8.00 -32.63
CA ALA A 402 -23.63 8.16 -31.21
C ALA A 402 -23.48 9.61 -30.74
N THR A 403 -24.58 10.21 -30.30
CA THR A 403 -24.53 11.49 -29.56
C THR A 403 -24.42 11.22 -28.07
N ILE A 404 -23.28 11.55 -27.46
CA ILE A 404 -23.02 11.23 -26.06
C ILE A 404 -23.14 12.50 -25.21
N LYS A 405 -24.24 12.62 -24.47
CA LYS A 405 -24.49 13.73 -23.53
C LYS A 405 -24.20 13.29 -22.10
N VAL A 406 -23.35 14.04 -21.41
CA VAL A 406 -23.06 13.87 -19.98
C VAL A 406 -23.35 15.17 -19.25
N THR A 407 -23.95 15.08 -18.07
CA THR A 407 -24.37 16.25 -17.30
C THR A 407 -24.32 15.94 -15.80
N SER A 408 -24.06 16.97 -15.00
CA SER A 408 -24.17 16.91 -13.53
C SER A 408 -25.62 17.04 -13.04
N TYR A 409 -26.56 17.38 -13.92
CA TYR A 409 -27.98 17.49 -13.60
C TYR A 409 -28.66 16.11 -13.67
N GLU A 410 -29.86 16.01 -13.11
CA GLU A 410 -30.72 14.86 -13.42
C GLU A 410 -31.11 14.86 -14.89
N HIS A 411 -31.19 13.69 -15.49
CA HIS A 411 -31.33 13.56 -16.95
C HIS A 411 -32.13 12.33 -17.35
N ASP A 412 -32.76 12.36 -18.52
CA ASP A 412 -33.39 11.19 -19.12
C ASP A 412 -32.37 10.22 -19.74
N GLN A 413 -32.86 9.15 -20.40
CA GLN A 413 -32.01 8.13 -21.02
C GLN A 413 -31.09 8.65 -22.14
N TYR A 414 -31.41 9.80 -22.75
CA TYR A 414 -30.58 10.48 -23.75
C TYR A 414 -29.51 11.38 -23.12
N GLY A 415 -29.58 11.63 -21.82
CA GLY A 415 -28.73 12.60 -21.12
C GLY A 415 -29.24 14.04 -21.21
N ILE A 416 -30.52 14.25 -21.51
CA ILE A 416 -31.17 15.57 -21.53
C ILE A 416 -31.71 15.85 -20.13
N THR A 417 -31.46 17.06 -19.62
CA THR A 417 -31.84 17.44 -18.26
C THR A 417 -33.35 17.33 -18.01
N THR A 418 -33.75 16.85 -16.84
CA THR A 418 -35.15 16.69 -16.47
C THR A 418 -35.42 17.04 -15.00
N GLU A 419 -36.61 17.55 -14.73
CA GLU A 419 -37.16 17.80 -13.39
C GLU A 419 -38.50 17.05 -13.19
N GLU A 420 -38.89 16.22 -14.15
CA GLU A 420 -40.13 15.44 -14.07
C GLU A 420 -39.97 14.35 -13.02
N SER A 421 -40.80 14.39 -11.98
CA SER A 421 -40.68 13.54 -10.78
C SER A 421 -40.55 12.04 -11.09
N GLU A 422 -41.31 11.53 -12.07
CA GLU A 422 -41.26 10.13 -12.48
C GLU A 422 -39.92 9.77 -13.15
N LYS A 423 -39.38 10.65 -14.00
CA LYS A 423 -38.08 10.44 -14.66
C LYS A 423 -36.93 10.53 -13.67
N VAL A 424 -36.99 11.48 -12.73
CA VAL A 424 -36.02 11.62 -11.63
C VAL A 424 -36.00 10.33 -10.79
N ALA A 425 -37.16 9.86 -10.34
CA ALA A 425 -37.27 8.64 -9.55
C ALA A 425 -36.75 7.41 -10.32
N PHE A 426 -37.10 7.29 -11.60
CA PHE A 426 -36.64 6.21 -12.47
C PHE A 426 -35.12 6.19 -12.60
N MET A 427 -34.50 7.32 -12.89
CA MET A 427 -33.05 7.41 -13.12
C MET A 427 -32.25 7.20 -11.84
N GLN A 428 -32.75 7.67 -10.71
CA GLN A 428 -32.19 7.35 -9.40
C GLN A 428 -32.26 5.83 -9.12
N GLN A 429 -33.41 5.20 -9.36
CA GLN A 429 -33.55 3.75 -9.19
C GLN A 429 -32.59 2.98 -10.12
N LYS A 430 -32.49 3.37 -11.39
CA LYS A 430 -31.57 2.77 -12.36
C LYS A 430 -30.12 2.85 -11.90
N ARG A 431 -29.65 4.01 -11.41
CA ARG A 431 -28.30 4.14 -10.83
C ARG A 431 -28.13 3.19 -9.64
N MET A 432 -29.10 3.12 -8.73
CA MET A 432 -29.03 2.22 -7.57
C MET A 432 -29.09 0.72 -7.94
N GLN A 433 -29.71 0.35 -9.06
CA GLN A 433 -29.75 -1.03 -9.54
C GLN A 433 -28.35 -1.55 -9.92
N LYS A 434 -27.39 -0.68 -10.23
CA LYS A 434 -25.99 -1.08 -10.50
C LYS A 434 -25.32 -1.77 -9.33
N THR A 435 -25.83 -1.65 -8.10
CA THR A 435 -25.39 -2.50 -6.97
C THR A 435 -25.51 -3.98 -7.31
N LYS A 436 -26.52 -4.39 -8.10
CA LYS A 436 -26.64 -5.78 -8.60
C LYS A 436 -25.49 -6.14 -9.53
N ALA A 437 -25.10 -5.24 -10.43
CA ALA A 437 -23.96 -5.44 -11.33
C ALA A 437 -22.65 -5.57 -10.53
N VAL A 438 -22.43 -4.68 -9.55
CA VAL A 438 -21.25 -4.73 -8.68
C VAL A 438 -21.19 -6.05 -7.91
N LYS A 439 -22.29 -6.47 -7.26
CA LYS A 439 -22.35 -7.74 -6.53
C LYS A 439 -22.08 -8.95 -7.42
N LYS A 440 -22.60 -8.95 -8.64
CA LYS A 440 -22.34 -10.01 -9.63
C LYS A 440 -20.86 -10.02 -10.06
N GLU A 441 -20.28 -8.84 -10.26
CA GLU A 441 -18.87 -8.73 -10.69
C GLU A 441 -17.90 -9.29 -9.64
N ILE A 442 -18.23 -9.14 -8.36
CA ILE A 442 -17.38 -9.57 -7.25
C ILE A 442 -17.77 -10.94 -6.68
N GLU A 443 -18.73 -11.65 -7.27
CA GLU A 443 -19.29 -12.89 -6.69
C GLU A 443 -18.23 -13.99 -6.49
N ASN A 444 -17.23 -14.04 -7.38
CA ASN A 444 -16.12 -14.98 -7.36
C ASN A 444 -14.81 -14.34 -6.87
N ILE A 445 -14.88 -13.12 -6.35
CA ILE A 445 -13.73 -12.42 -5.77
C ILE A 445 -13.74 -12.70 -4.28
N GLU A 446 -12.60 -13.11 -3.74
CA GLU A 446 -12.42 -13.34 -2.31
C GLU A 446 -12.69 -12.02 -1.55
N ALA A 447 -13.85 -11.90 -0.90
CA ALA A 447 -14.25 -10.69 -0.21
C ALA A 447 -13.67 -10.60 1.21
N VAL A 448 -13.39 -11.75 1.82
CA VAL A 448 -12.94 -11.92 3.21
C VAL A 448 -11.89 -13.02 3.23
N LYS A 449 -10.81 -12.80 3.97
CA LYS A 449 -9.80 -13.83 4.23
C LYS A 449 -9.80 -14.25 5.68
N ALA A 450 -9.60 -15.54 5.91
CA ALA A 450 -9.45 -16.13 7.24
C ALA A 450 -8.01 -16.62 7.45
N TYR A 451 -7.48 -16.41 8.65
CA TYR A 451 -6.12 -16.81 9.04
C TYR A 451 -6.09 -17.35 10.48
N GLY A 452 -4.96 -17.92 10.86
CA GLY A 452 -4.75 -18.47 12.20
C GLY A 452 -5.44 -19.81 12.40
N LYS A 453 -5.89 -20.07 13.63
CA LYS A 453 -6.57 -21.31 14.03
C LYS A 453 -8.01 -21.03 14.39
N ASP A 454 -8.89 -22.01 14.23
CA ASP A 454 -10.25 -21.89 14.76
C ASP A 454 -10.21 -21.66 16.28
N SER A 455 -10.98 -20.67 16.73
CA SER A 455 -10.95 -20.14 18.10
C SER A 455 -12.29 -19.49 18.41
N ASP A 456 -12.73 -19.61 19.67
CA ASP A 456 -13.92 -18.94 20.19
C ASP A 456 -13.80 -17.41 20.13
N THR A 457 -12.56 -16.90 20.24
CA THR A 457 -12.25 -15.48 20.01
C THR A 457 -11.81 -15.25 18.58
N VAL A 458 -12.51 -14.36 17.88
CA VAL A 458 -12.27 -13.98 16.49
C VAL A 458 -11.84 -12.51 16.42
N ILE A 459 -10.68 -12.27 15.82
CA ILE A 459 -10.14 -10.94 15.56
C ILE A 459 -10.56 -10.48 14.16
N PHE A 460 -11.20 -9.33 14.07
CA PHE A 460 -11.40 -8.58 12.84
C PHE A 460 -10.34 -7.51 12.68
N THR A 461 -9.75 -7.44 11.49
CA THR A 461 -8.81 -6.38 11.11
C THR A 461 -8.94 -6.05 9.63
N TRP A 462 -8.28 -4.99 9.20
CA TRP A 462 -8.30 -4.54 7.81
C TRP A 462 -7.06 -3.72 7.47
N GLY A 463 -6.82 -3.54 6.16
CA GLY A 463 -5.66 -2.81 5.67
C GLY A 463 -4.34 -3.39 6.19
N SER A 464 -3.30 -2.56 6.32
CA SER A 464 -1.96 -3.03 6.69
C SER A 464 -1.85 -3.63 8.10
N THR A 465 -2.82 -3.37 8.98
CA THR A 465 -2.87 -3.96 10.34
C THR A 465 -2.97 -5.50 10.30
N LYS A 466 -3.45 -6.06 9.18
CA LYS A 466 -3.47 -7.50 8.88
C LYS A 466 -2.17 -8.21 9.27
N GLY A 467 -1.01 -7.70 8.84
CA GLY A 467 0.28 -8.40 9.01
C GLY A 467 0.57 -8.74 10.46
N ALA A 468 0.42 -7.75 11.36
CA ALA A 468 0.64 -7.94 12.80
C ALA A 468 -0.42 -8.87 13.42
N CYS A 469 -1.69 -8.75 13.00
CA CYS A 469 -2.76 -9.60 13.52
C CYS A 469 -2.59 -11.07 13.17
N VAL A 470 -2.18 -11.39 11.93
CA VAL A 470 -1.97 -12.77 11.49
C VAL A 470 -0.87 -13.42 12.32
N GLU A 471 0.28 -12.77 12.47
CA GLU A 471 1.38 -13.31 13.28
C GLU A 471 1.02 -13.41 14.77
N ALA A 472 0.30 -12.42 15.32
CA ALA A 472 -0.17 -12.47 16.70
C ALA A 472 -1.16 -13.62 16.93
N ALA A 473 -2.03 -13.89 15.95
CA ALA A 473 -2.99 -14.98 16.01
C ALA A 473 -2.32 -16.35 15.92
N ASP A 474 -1.29 -16.51 15.09
CA ASP A 474 -0.48 -17.73 15.05
C ASP A 474 0.20 -18.00 16.40
N ALA A 475 0.73 -16.94 17.04
CA ALA A 475 1.40 -17.03 18.35
C ALA A 475 0.44 -17.31 19.52
N LEU A 476 -0.81 -16.85 19.43
CA LEU A 476 -1.81 -16.96 20.50
C LEU A 476 -2.87 -18.05 20.26
N GLY A 477 -2.87 -18.68 19.09
CA GLY A 477 -3.87 -19.68 18.70
C GLY A 477 -5.26 -19.08 18.46
N LEU A 478 -5.33 -17.90 17.83
CA LEU A 478 -6.57 -17.17 17.56
C LEU A 478 -6.96 -17.24 16.08
N LYS A 479 -8.20 -16.86 15.78
CA LYS A 479 -8.72 -16.71 14.41
C LYS A 479 -8.69 -15.24 13.99
N VAL A 480 -8.25 -14.96 12.78
CA VAL A 480 -8.34 -13.62 12.17
C VAL A 480 -9.24 -13.65 10.96
N LEU A 481 -10.14 -12.68 10.86
CA LEU A 481 -10.95 -12.39 9.69
C LEU A 481 -10.59 -10.99 9.16
N GLN A 482 -10.29 -10.93 7.87
CA GLN A 482 -9.96 -9.70 7.16
C GLN A 482 -11.00 -9.47 6.05
N PRO A 483 -12.02 -8.62 6.27
CA PRO A 483 -12.80 -8.08 5.18
C PRO A 483 -11.88 -7.23 4.29
N ILE A 484 -11.86 -7.53 2.98
CA ILE A 484 -11.09 -6.77 2.00
C ILE A 484 -12.02 -5.89 1.18
N ILE A 485 -13.18 -6.41 0.79
CA ILE A 485 -14.25 -5.61 0.19
C ILE A 485 -15.02 -4.93 1.31
N MET A 486 -15.02 -3.60 1.30
CA MET A 486 -15.67 -2.75 2.30
C MET A 486 -17.01 -2.21 1.82
N GLU A 487 -17.21 -2.11 0.50
CA GLU A 487 -18.48 -1.76 -0.11
C GLU A 487 -18.58 -2.44 -1.50
N PRO A 488 -19.63 -3.23 -1.77
CA PRO A 488 -20.66 -3.67 -0.83
C PRO A 488 -20.08 -4.60 0.24
N PHE A 489 -20.42 -4.34 1.51
CA PHE A 489 -19.88 -5.14 2.62
C PHE A 489 -20.38 -6.60 2.57
N PRO A 490 -19.51 -7.60 2.75
CA PRO A 490 -19.88 -9.01 2.62
C PRO A 490 -20.71 -9.51 3.82
N ASP A 491 -21.51 -10.55 3.59
CA ASP A 491 -22.15 -11.30 4.68
C ASP A 491 -21.09 -12.14 5.40
N LEU A 492 -20.91 -11.86 6.70
CA LEU A 492 -19.92 -12.52 7.56
C LEU A 492 -20.52 -13.62 8.44
N SER A 493 -21.83 -13.85 8.37
CA SER A 493 -22.57 -14.75 9.27
C SER A 493 -21.97 -16.15 9.38
N SER A 494 -21.54 -16.72 8.24
CA SER A 494 -20.91 -18.04 8.20
C SER A 494 -19.53 -18.10 8.85
N TYR A 495 -18.77 -17.00 8.83
CA TYR A 495 -17.42 -16.93 9.39
C TYR A 495 -17.40 -16.81 10.92
N ILE A 496 -18.48 -16.26 11.50
CA ILE A 496 -18.60 -15.94 12.92
C ILE A 496 -19.59 -16.82 13.68
N LYS A 497 -20.18 -17.83 13.04
CA LYS A 497 -21.22 -18.69 13.63
C LYS A 497 -20.83 -19.28 15.00
N ASP A 498 -19.56 -19.68 15.13
CA ASP A 498 -19.03 -20.31 16.33
C ASP A 498 -18.16 -19.36 17.18
N ALA A 499 -18.24 -18.05 16.92
CA ALA A 499 -17.50 -17.04 17.67
C ALA A 499 -18.22 -16.69 18.98
N GLY A 500 -17.63 -17.00 20.13
CA GLY A 500 -18.10 -16.52 21.43
C GLY A 500 -17.64 -15.10 21.76
N ARG A 501 -16.58 -14.60 21.09
CA ARG A 501 -16.09 -13.24 21.27
C ARG A 501 -15.58 -12.63 19.97
N ILE A 502 -16.03 -11.42 19.66
CA ILE A 502 -15.58 -10.65 18.50
C ILE A 502 -14.76 -9.45 18.94
N VAL A 503 -13.52 -9.36 18.45
CA VAL A 503 -12.57 -8.29 18.76
C VAL A 503 -12.16 -7.59 17.48
N THR A 504 -12.09 -6.26 17.46
CA THR A 504 -11.45 -5.53 16.36
C THR A 504 -10.06 -5.04 16.72
N VAL A 505 -9.13 -5.06 15.77
CA VAL A 505 -7.79 -4.48 15.88
C VAL A 505 -7.61 -3.47 14.75
N GLU A 506 -7.46 -2.20 15.09
CA GLU A 506 -7.46 -1.10 14.12
C GLU A 506 -6.55 0.07 14.52
N THR A 507 -5.98 0.75 13.52
CA THR A 507 -5.17 1.96 13.76
C THR A 507 -5.99 3.25 13.61
N ASN A 508 -7.04 3.41 14.42
CA ASN A 508 -7.83 4.64 14.51
C ASN A 508 -8.44 4.81 15.93
N ALA A 509 -8.95 6.00 16.24
CA ALA A 509 -9.39 6.33 17.60
C ALA A 509 -10.82 5.87 17.95
N THR A 510 -11.65 5.57 16.95
CA THR A 510 -13.10 5.33 17.15
C THR A 510 -13.56 3.91 16.83
N GLY A 511 -12.69 3.07 16.24
CA GLY A 511 -13.03 1.73 15.75
C GLY A 511 -13.97 1.79 14.55
N GLN A 512 -13.46 2.21 13.39
CA GLN A 512 -14.29 2.38 12.19
C GLN A 512 -14.75 1.05 11.58
N LEU A 513 -13.89 0.03 11.55
CA LEU A 513 -14.32 -1.32 11.18
C LEU A 513 -15.32 -1.85 12.20
N ALA A 514 -15.10 -1.61 13.50
CA ALA A 514 -16.08 -2.02 14.51
C ALA A 514 -17.47 -1.42 14.25
N ARG A 515 -17.53 -0.12 13.93
CA ARG A 515 -18.79 0.53 13.57
C ARG A 515 -19.38 -0.01 12.26
N LEU A 516 -18.55 -0.34 11.27
CA LEU A 516 -19.03 -0.97 10.02
C LEU A 516 -19.62 -2.37 10.28
N LEU A 517 -19.00 -3.18 11.15
CA LEU A 517 -19.52 -4.47 11.59
C LEU A 517 -20.85 -4.32 12.33
N GLU A 518 -20.92 -3.39 13.28
CA GLU A 518 -22.14 -3.09 14.06
C GLU A 518 -23.29 -2.64 13.14
N ASN A 519 -23.01 -1.78 12.14
CA ASN A 519 -23.99 -1.38 11.13
C ASN A 519 -24.53 -2.55 10.29
N ASN A 520 -23.79 -3.65 10.21
CA ASN A 520 -24.17 -4.88 9.51
C ASN A 520 -24.65 -5.98 10.48
N GLY A 521 -25.03 -5.61 11.71
CA GLY A 521 -25.64 -6.52 12.69
C GLY A 521 -24.65 -7.40 13.45
N ILE A 522 -23.34 -7.15 13.34
CA ILE A 522 -22.31 -7.92 14.02
C ILE A 522 -21.87 -7.16 15.27
N ARG A 523 -22.18 -7.72 16.44
CA ARG A 523 -21.77 -7.16 17.72
C ARG A 523 -20.25 -7.30 17.90
N VAL A 524 -19.59 -6.20 18.25
CA VAL A 524 -18.17 -6.19 18.63
C VAL A 524 -18.07 -6.11 20.15
N ASP A 525 -17.36 -7.05 20.76
CA ASP A 525 -17.23 -7.15 22.22
C ASP A 525 -16.03 -6.35 22.75
N HIS A 526 -14.98 -6.19 21.96
CA HIS A 526 -13.79 -5.44 22.35
C HIS A 526 -13.11 -4.76 21.17
N LYS A 527 -12.46 -3.60 21.42
CA LYS A 527 -11.77 -2.79 20.40
C LYS A 527 -10.34 -2.51 20.84
N VAL A 528 -9.36 -3.14 20.18
CA VAL A 528 -7.93 -2.89 20.38
C VAL A 528 -7.50 -1.80 19.40
N LEU A 529 -7.44 -0.57 19.91
CA LEU A 529 -7.21 0.62 19.09
C LEU A 529 -5.80 1.18 19.28
N LYS A 530 -5.19 1.69 18.19
CA LYS A 530 -3.93 2.45 18.22
C LYS A 530 -4.03 3.68 17.34
N TYR A 531 -3.64 4.84 17.85
CA TYR A 531 -3.86 6.12 17.15
C TYR A 531 -2.72 7.12 17.38
N ASN A 532 -1.52 6.63 17.65
CA ASN A 532 -0.31 7.43 17.85
C ASN A 532 0.52 7.61 16.56
N ALA A 533 -0.09 7.43 15.39
CA ALA A 533 0.53 7.51 14.08
C ALA A 533 1.67 6.48 13.85
N ARG A 534 1.63 5.32 14.53
CA ARG A 534 2.53 4.20 14.28
C ARG A 534 1.72 2.91 14.05
N PRO A 535 2.17 2.02 13.14
CA PRO A 535 1.52 0.73 12.97
C PRO A 535 1.68 -0.12 14.25
N PHE A 536 0.89 -1.18 14.38
CA PHE A 536 1.15 -2.20 15.38
C PHE A 536 2.43 -2.96 15.03
N PHE A 537 3.33 -3.09 16.00
CA PHE A 537 4.38 -4.11 15.92
C PHE A 537 3.87 -5.42 16.50
N THR A 538 4.42 -6.53 16.02
CA THR A 538 3.86 -7.87 16.26
C THR A 538 3.90 -8.24 17.75
N ASP A 539 5.06 -8.04 18.38
CA ASP A 539 5.30 -8.26 19.81
C ASP A 539 4.47 -7.34 20.70
N GLU A 540 4.33 -6.06 20.33
CA GLU A 540 3.42 -5.12 20.97
C GLU A 540 1.97 -5.63 20.95
N LEU A 541 1.47 -6.04 19.78
CA LEU A 541 0.10 -6.49 19.62
C LEU A 541 -0.17 -7.79 20.42
N ILE A 542 0.77 -8.73 20.42
CA ILE A 542 0.68 -9.95 21.23
C ILE A 542 0.51 -9.61 22.71
N GLN A 543 1.32 -8.69 23.23
CA GLN A 543 1.22 -8.26 24.63
C GLN A 543 -0.12 -7.59 24.93
N ARG A 544 -0.61 -6.74 24.03
CA ARG A 544 -1.91 -6.09 24.17
C ARG A 544 -3.07 -7.09 24.16
N LEU A 545 -3.08 -8.04 23.23
CA LEU A 545 -4.11 -9.09 23.17
C LEU A 545 -4.11 -9.96 24.45
N ARG A 546 -2.94 -10.32 24.98
CA ARG A 546 -2.83 -11.06 26.26
C ARG A 546 -3.32 -10.30 27.48
N LYS A 547 -3.35 -8.97 27.43
CA LYS A 547 -3.71 -8.11 28.57
C LYS A 547 -5.16 -7.63 28.49
N GLU A 548 -5.61 -7.32 27.28
CA GLU A 548 -6.89 -6.65 27.02
C GLU A 548 -7.99 -7.65 26.62
N VAL A 549 -7.62 -8.82 26.08
CA VAL A 549 -8.57 -9.75 25.45
C VAL A 549 -8.54 -11.14 26.08
N LEU A 550 -7.37 -11.75 26.25
CA LEU A 550 -7.22 -13.10 26.83
C LEU A 550 -7.05 -12.99 28.34
#